data_AF-A0A524LPX0-F1
#
_entry.id   AF-A0A524LPX0-F1
#
_cell.length_a   1.000
_cell.length_b   1.000
_cell.length_c   1.000
_cell.angle_alpha   90.00
_cell.angle_beta   90.00
_cell.angle_gamma   90.00
#
_symmetry.space_group_name_H-M   'P 1'
#
loop_
_entity.id
_entity.type
_entity.pdbx_description
1 polymer ?
#
loop_
_entity_poly.entity_id
_entity_poly.type
_entity_poly.pdbx_seq_one_letter_code
_entity_poly.pdbx_strand_id
1 'polypeptide(L)'
;MIVLFVVIQFIPVNTNNPSSDENLELKAPVAVKNILLNSCYDCHSNKTNWPFYSKIAPVSWLVSSDVSNGRNRLNFSEWFTLSEQVRARKKAGMIEEIMDNEMPLALYTFIHPDSKLSDEQKQILKNWTVSKNGD
;
A
#
# COMPACT_ATOMS: atom_id res chain seq x y z
N MET A 1 -25.30 21.57 10.94
CA MET A 1 -24.12 20.66 10.90
C MET A 1 -24.51 19.19 10.87
N ILE A 2 -25.37 18.69 11.78
CA ILE A 2 -25.75 17.27 11.83
C ILE A 2 -26.47 16.81 10.55
N VAL A 3 -27.43 17.59 10.05
CA VAL A 3 -28.14 17.27 8.78
C VAL A 3 -27.16 17.15 7.61
N LEU A 4 -26.22 18.09 7.50
CA LEU A 4 -25.17 18.05 6.46
C LEU A 4 -24.30 16.79 6.63
N PHE A 5 -23.89 16.46 7.85
CA PHE A 5 -23.10 15.26 8.13
C PHE A 5 -23.85 13.96 7.76
N VAL A 6 -25.15 13.89 8.00
CA VAL A 6 -25.99 12.74 7.61
C VAL A 6 -26.11 12.65 6.09
N VAL A 7 -26.33 13.78 5.40
CA VAL A 7 -26.45 13.81 3.93
C VAL A 7 -25.18 13.32 3.25
N ILE A 8 -23.99 13.72 3.72
CA ILE A 8 -22.73 13.28 3.08
C ILE A 8 -22.45 11.77 3.22
N GLN A 9 -23.06 11.08 4.20
CA GLN A 9 -22.89 9.63 4.33
C GLN A 9 -23.54 8.86 3.17
N PHE A 10 -24.46 9.46 2.42
CA PHE A 10 -25.12 8.84 1.26
C PHE A 10 -24.29 8.92 -0.03
N ILE A 11 -23.05 9.39 0.02
CA ILE A 11 -22.09 9.35 -1.10
C ILE A 11 -21.16 8.15 -0.89
N PRO A 12 -21.46 6.98 -1.50
CA PRO A 12 -20.72 5.75 -1.24
C PRO A 12 -19.33 5.78 -1.87
N VAL A 13 -18.40 5.04 -1.28
CA VAL A 13 -17.11 4.67 -1.88
C VAL A 13 -17.00 3.15 -2.00
N ASN A 14 -16.23 2.70 -2.97
CA ASN A 14 -15.99 1.27 -3.16
C ASN A 14 -14.81 0.82 -2.28
N THR A 15 -15.13 0.09 -1.21
CA THR A 15 -14.13 -0.53 -0.30
C THR A 15 -14.06 -2.04 -0.49
N ASN A 16 -14.32 -2.53 -1.71
CA ASN A 16 -14.16 -3.95 -2.02
C ASN A 16 -12.75 -4.22 -2.56
N ASN A 17 -12.24 -5.40 -2.22
CA ASN A 17 -11.00 -5.90 -2.77
C ASN A 17 -11.25 -6.57 -4.13
N PRO A 18 -10.51 -6.19 -5.19
CA PRO A 18 -10.54 -6.92 -6.45
C PRO A 18 -10.09 -8.37 -6.26
N SER A 19 -10.46 -9.25 -7.19
CA SER A 19 -9.92 -10.61 -7.21
C SER A 19 -8.39 -10.57 -7.38
N SER A 20 -7.68 -11.46 -6.68
CA SER A 20 -6.22 -11.59 -6.76
C SER A 20 -5.83 -13.04 -7.00
N ASP A 21 -4.83 -13.27 -7.86
CA ASP A 21 -4.19 -14.56 -8.07
C ASP A 21 -2.84 -14.57 -7.34
N GLU A 22 -2.63 -15.53 -6.44
CA GLU A 22 -1.38 -15.67 -5.68
C GLU A 22 -0.16 -15.92 -6.57
N ASN A 23 -0.36 -16.47 -7.77
CA ASN A 23 0.72 -16.65 -8.75
C ASN A 23 1.21 -15.32 -9.34
N LEU A 24 0.35 -14.30 -9.34
CA LEU A 24 0.67 -12.96 -9.85
C LEU A 24 1.24 -12.04 -8.77
N GLU A 25 1.11 -12.41 -7.50
CA GLU A 25 1.55 -11.61 -6.37
C GLU A 25 3.07 -11.60 -6.21
N LEU A 26 3.61 -10.47 -5.71
CA LEU A 26 5.01 -10.31 -5.35
C LEU A 26 5.47 -11.45 -4.43
N LYS A 27 6.52 -12.14 -4.88
CA LYS A 27 7.29 -13.10 -4.09
C LYS A 27 8.53 -12.41 -3.54
N ALA A 28 8.74 -12.56 -2.24
CA ALA A 28 9.87 -11.95 -1.55
C ALA A 28 10.28 -12.83 -0.36
N PRO A 29 11.53 -12.73 0.12
CA PRO A 29 11.93 -13.37 1.37
C PRO A 29 11.00 -13.01 2.53
N VAL A 30 10.82 -13.94 3.48
CA VAL A 30 9.87 -13.79 4.60
C VAL A 30 10.03 -12.44 5.33
N ALA A 31 11.27 -12.03 5.61
CA ALA A 31 11.55 -10.75 6.27
C ALA A 31 11.01 -9.55 5.47
N VAL A 32 11.21 -9.53 4.15
CA VAL A 32 10.72 -8.47 3.26
C VAL A 32 9.20 -8.52 3.18
N LYS A 33 8.63 -9.71 2.99
CA LYS A 33 7.19 -9.91 2.86
C LYS A 33 6.44 -9.39 4.10
N ASN A 34 6.95 -9.68 5.30
CA ASN A 34 6.35 -9.21 6.55
C ASN A 34 6.36 -7.69 6.67
N ILE A 35 7.46 -7.03 6.27
CA ILE A 35 7.54 -5.56 6.27
C ILE A 35 6.49 -4.96 5.32
N LEU A 36 6.42 -5.50 4.09
CA LEU A 36 5.47 -5.00 3.09
C LEU A 36 4.01 -5.23 3.50
N LEU A 37 3.70 -6.41 4.08
CA LEU A 37 2.36 -6.72 4.59
C LEU A 37 1.89 -5.67 5.62
N ASN A 38 2.77 -5.31 6.56
CA ASN A 38 2.41 -4.38 7.63
C ASN A 38 2.40 -2.90 7.19
N SER A 39 3.28 -2.53 6.25
CA SER A 39 3.56 -1.11 5.97
C SER A 39 3.00 -0.63 4.64
N CYS A 40 2.65 -1.55 3.72
CA CYS A 40 2.37 -1.21 2.33
C CYS A 40 1.10 -1.86 1.75
N TYR A 41 0.75 -3.08 2.17
CA TYR A 41 -0.31 -3.87 1.50
C TYR A 41 -1.69 -3.23 1.58
N ASP A 42 -1.97 -2.46 2.62
CA ASP A 42 -3.26 -1.78 2.74
C ASP A 42 -3.52 -0.78 1.60
N CYS A 43 -2.48 -0.15 1.04
CA CYS A 43 -2.62 0.77 -0.09
C CYS A 43 -2.15 0.18 -1.43
N HIS A 44 -1.20 -0.76 -1.42
CA HIS A 44 -0.51 -1.25 -2.61
C HIS A 44 -0.82 -2.72 -2.93
N SER A 45 -1.97 -3.24 -2.53
CA SER A 45 -2.39 -4.60 -2.90
C SER A 45 -3.90 -4.70 -3.12
N ASN A 46 -4.34 -5.79 -3.75
CA ASN A 46 -5.75 -6.18 -3.79
C ASN A 46 -6.20 -6.83 -2.47
N LYS A 47 -5.35 -6.85 -1.44
CA LYS A 47 -5.62 -7.43 -0.10
C LYS A 47 -5.69 -6.35 0.98
N THR A 48 -6.28 -5.20 0.67
CA THR A 48 -6.43 -4.08 1.62
C THR A 48 -7.28 -4.48 2.82
N ASN A 49 -6.78 -4.24 4.03
CA ASN A 49 -7.59 -4.29 5.24
C ASN A 49 -8.34 -2.96 5.39
N TRP A 50 -9.63 -2.96 5.03
CA TRP A 50 -10.46 -1.75 5.10
C TRP A 50 -10.88 -1.46 6.55
N PRO A 51 -10.35 -0.41 7.20
CA PRO A 51 -10.72 -0.09 8.58
C PRO A 51 -12.14 0.47 8.64
N PHE A 52 -12.81 0.40 9.79
CA PHE A 52 -14.21 0.83 9.90
C PHE A 52 -14.44 2.28 9.44
N TYR A 53 -13.47 3.16 9.67
CA TYR A 53 -13.55 4.58 9.29
C TYR A 53 -13.47 4.79 7.77
N SER A 54 -13.06 3.79 6.98
CA SER A 54 -13.10 3.84 5.51
C SER A 54 -14.53 3.83 4.96
N LYS A 55 -15.54 3.70 5.83
CA LYS A 55 -16.96 3.73 5.49
C LYS A 55 -17.67 5.00 5.98
N ILE A 56 -16.95 5.91 6.65
CA ILE A 56 -17.51 7.13 7.26
C ILE A 56 -17.05 8.34 6.45
N ALA A 57 -17.99 9.10 5.87
CA ALA A 57 -17.67 10.32 5.14
C ALA A 57 -17.29 11.47 6.10
N PRO A 58 -16.37 12.37 5.71
CA PRO A 58 -15.65 12.40 4.43
C PRO A 58 -14.36 11.56 4.41
N VAL A 59 -13.98 10.92 5.52
CA VAL A 59 -12.72 10.16 5.65
C VAL A 59 -12.66 9.00 4.65
N SER A 60 -13.80 8.34 4.42
CA SER A 60 -13.95 7.28 3.43
C SER A 60 -13.48 7.66 2.02
N TRP A 61 -13.67 8.92 1.62
CA TRP A 61 -13.24 9.43 0.31
C TRP A 61 -11.73 9.52 0.21
N LEU A 62 -11.08 10.01 1.28
CA LEU A 62 -9.62 10.11 1.33
C LEU A 62 -8.99 8.72 1.29
N VAL A 63 -9.44 7.81 2.15
CA VAL A 63 -8.92 6.43 2.22
C VAL A 63 -9.12 5.71 0.89
N SER A 64 -10.32 5.80 0.31
CA SER A 64 -10.60 5.17 -0.99
C SER A 64 -9.73 5.76 -2.11
N SER A 65 -9.47 7.07 -2.09
CA SER A 65 -8.61 7.73 -3.07
C SER A 65 -7.15 7.28 -2.91
N ASP A 66 -6.64 7.25 -1.68
CA ASP A 66 -5.26 6.82 -1.39
C ASP A 66 -5.02 5.37 -1.80
N VAL A 67 -5.94 4.46 -1.48
CA VAL A 67 -5.83 3.05 -1.90
C VAL A 67 -5.91 2.91 -3.42
N SER A 68 -6.83 3.63 -4.08
CA SER A 68 -6.94 3.60 -5.54
C SER A 68 -5.67 4.13 -6.22
N ASN A 69 -5.12 5.25 -5.73
CA ASN A 69 -3.90 5.84 -6.26
C ASN A 69 -2.68 4.98 -5.97
N GLY A 70 -2.59 4.40 -4.78
CA GLY A 70 -1.56 3.45 -4.36
C GLY A 70 -1.48 2.27 -5.31
N ARG A 71 -2.60 1.56 -5.51
CA ARG A 71 -2.69 0.41 -6.46
C ARG A 71 -2.32 0.81 -7.89
N ASN A 72 -2.81 1.96 -8.38
CA ASN A 72 -2.51 2.44 -9.74
C ASN A 72 -1.00 2.72 -9.93
N ARG A 73 -0.31 3.20 -8.89
CA ARG A 73 1.13 3.43 -8.94
C ARG A 73 1.92 2.13 -8.75
N LEU A 74 1.49 1.25 -7.85
CA LEU A 74 2.16 0.01 -7.51
C LEU A 74 1.14 -0.95 -6.86
N ASN A 75 0.97 -2.13 -7.45
CA ASN A 75 0.12 -3.19 -6.91
C ASN A 75 0.90 -4.50 -6.78
N PHE A 76 1.18 -4.91 -5.54
CA PHE A 76 1.87 -6.15 -5.24
C PHE A 76 1.07 -7.39 -5.61
N SER A 77 -0.26 -7.33 -5.68
CA SER A 77 -1.09 -8.47 -6.10
C SER A 77 -1.04 -8.72 -7.61
N GLU A 78 -0.53 -7.77 -8.38
CA GLU A 78 -0.45 -7.83 -9.85
C GLU A 78 1.01 -7.82 -10.34
N TRP A 79 1.96 -8.08 -9.44
CA TRP A 79 3.39 -7.93 -9.68
C TRP A 79 3.89 -8.65 -10.93
N PHE A 80 3.53 -9.92 -11.12
CA PHE A 80 3.97 -10.70 -12.28
C PHE A 80 3.16 -10.48 -13.55
N THR A 81 2.17 -9.58 -13.54
CA THR A 81 1.57 -9.06 -14.78
C THR A 81 2.46 -8.03 -15.47
N LEU A 82 3.35 -7.39 -14.70
CA LEU A 82 4.27 -6.36 -15.17
C LEU A 82 5.49 -6.99 -15.85
N SER A 83 6.05 -6.32 -16.87
CA SER A 83 7.34 -6.73 -17.43
C SER A 83 8.47 -6.53 -16.42
N GLU A 84 9.56 -7.29 -16.57
CA GLU A 84 10.73 -7.19 -15.68
C GLU A 84 11.29 -5.76 -15.59
N GLN A 85 11.36 -5.04 -16.72
CA GLN A 85 11.81 -3.65 -16.75
C GLN A 85 10.89 -2.72 -15.93
N VAL A 86 9.58 -2.95 -15.98
CA VAL A 86 8.62 -2.16 -15.19
C VAL A 86 8.78 -2.49 -13.71
N ARG A 87 8.89 -3.77 -13.34
CA ARG A 87 9.14 -4.19 -11.95
C ARG A 87 10.41 -3.56 -11.37
N ALA A 88 11.50 -3.55 -12.13
CA ALA A 88 12.75 -2.91 -11.72
C ALA A 88 12.57 -1.41 -11.44
N ARG A 89 11.87 -0.67 -12.31
CA ARG A 89 11.55 0.76 -12.10
C ARG A 89 10.65 0.97 -10.88
N LYS A 90 9.64 0.12 -10.68
CA LYS A 90 8.75 0.20 -9.51
C LYS A 90 9.50 -0.06 -8.20
N LYS A 91 10.42 -1.03 -8.16
CA LYS A 91 11.30 -1.25 -7.00
C LYS A 91 12.18 -0.04 -6.70
N ALA A 92 12.77 0.55 -7.74
CA ALA A 92 13.63 1.74 -7.59
C ALA A 92 12.84 2.93 -7.00
N GLY A 93 11.67 3.24 -7.56
CA GLY A 93 10.81 4.31 -7.02
C GLY A 93 10.31 4.01 -5.61
N MET A 94 9.93 2.76 -5.32
CA MET A 94 9.50 2.36 -3.98
C MET A 94 10.60 2.59 -2.95
N ILE A 95 11.85 2.21 -3.24
CA ILE A 95 12.94 2.40 -2.26
C ILE A 95 13.34 3.87 -2.12
N GLU A 96 13.23 4.67 -3.18
CA GLU A 96 13.43 6.12 -3.14
C GLU A 96 12.43 6.79 -2.17
N GLU A 97 11.12 6.58 -2.39
CA GLU A 97 10.06 7.14 -1.53
C GLU A 97 10.20 6.70 -0.05
N ILE A 98 10.65 5.45 0.19
CA ILE A 98 10.91 4.94 1.55
C ILE A 98 12.12 5.62 2.20
N MET A 99 13.21 5.79 1.46
CA MET A 99 14.44 6.40 1.99
C MET A 99 14.28 7.90 2.23
N ASP A 100 13.43 8.56 1.44
CA ASP A 100 13.10 9.98 1.60
C ASP A 100 12.02 10.23 2.66
N ASN A 101 11.51 9.17 3.30
CA ASN A 101 10.44 9.23 4.31
C ASN A 101 9.10 9.76 3.76
N GLU A 102 8.88 9.66 2.46
CA GLU A 102 7.59 9.96 1.85
C GLU A 102 6.60 8.82 2.09
N MET A 103 7.11 7.58 2.17
CA MET A 103 6.32 6.38 2.42
C MET A 103 6.78 5.58 3.65
N PRO A 104 5.84 5.05 4.46
CA PRO A 104 4.38 5.27 4.37
C PRO A 104 3.98 6.70 4.76
N LEU A 105 2.82 7.17 4.26
CA LEU A 105 2.33 8.53 4.49
C LEU A 105 2.32 8.88 5.99
N ALA A 106 2.75 10.10 6.34
CA ALA A 106 2.82 10.54 7.74
C ALA A 106 1.45 10.46 8.46
N LEU A 107 0.36 10.82 7.78
CA LEU A 107 -0.99 10.69 8.34
C LEU A 107 -1.39 9.22 8.56
N TYR A 108 -0.96 8.33 7.66
CA TYR A 108 -1.22 6.90 7.79
C TYR A 108 -0.51 6.33 9.01
N THR A 109 0.79 6.61 9.17
CA THR A 109 1.57 6.14 10.33
C THR A 109 1.14 6.76 11.66
N PHE A 110 0.52 7.94 11.64
CA PHE A 110 -0.10 8.53 12.84
C PHE A 110 -1.30 7.73 13.33
N ILE A 111 -2.12 7.19 12.41
CA ILE A 111 -3.30 6.37 12.74
C ILE A 111 -2.91 4.90 12.93
N HIS A 112 -1.89 4.43 12.21
CA HIS A 112 -1.36 3.07 12.21
C HIS A 112 0.12 3.07 12.57
N PRO A 113 0.47 3.28 13.85
CA PRO A 113 1.87 3.37 14.27
C PRO A 113 2.69 2.12 13.93
N ASP A 114 2.06 0.94 13.91
CA ASP A 114 2.69 -0.34 13.57
C ASP A 114 3.14 -0.43 12.10
N SER A 115 2.62 0.44 11.23
CA SER A 115 3.05 0.53 9.82
C SER A 115 4.33 1.35 9.63
N LYS A 116 4.80 2.05 10.67
CA LYS A 116 5.98 2.90 10.57
C LYS A 116 7.25 2.06 10.40
N LEU A 117 7.97 2.32 9.32
CA LEU A 117 9.25 1.65 9.04
C LEU A 117 10.35 2.12 9.99
N SER A 118 11.01 1.17 10.66
CA SER A 118 12.27 1.40 11.36
C SER A 118 13.44 1.53 10.37
N ASP A 119 14.55 2.12 10.81
CA ASP A 119 15.74 2.24 9.96
C ASP A 119 16.28 0.86 9.54
N GLU A 120 16.20 -0.13 10.41
CA GLU A 120 16.55 -1.52 10.11
C GLU A 120 15.66 -2.10 9.00
N GLN A 121 14.34 -1.90 9.08
CA GLN A 121 13.41 -2.36 8.05
C GLN A 121 13.67 -1.67 6.70
N LYS A 122 13.98 -0.35 6.71
CA LYS A 122 14.38 0.37 5.49
C LYS A 122 15.63 -0.23 4.86
N GLN A 123 16.64 -0.57 5.65
CA GLN A 123 17.85 -1.23 5.13
C GLN A 123 17.57 -2.63 4.59
N ILE A 124 16.70 -3.42 5.23
CA ILE A 124 16.28 -4.73 4.71
C ILE A 124 15.64 -4.58 3.33
N LEU A 125 14.71 -3.63 3.16
CA LEU A 125 14.07 -3.35 1.88
C LEU A 125 15.09 -2.87 0.83
N LYS A 126 16.00 -1.97 1.20
CA LYS A 126 17.06 -1.46 0.32
C LYS A 126 17.97 -2.58 -0.18
N ASN A 127 18.38 -3.47 0.71
CA ASN A 127 19.27 -4.58 0.35
C ASN A 127 18.56 -5.60 -0.54
N TRP A 128 17.26 -5.80 -0.33
CA TRP A 128 16.46 -6.67 -1.19
C TRP A 128 16.34 -6.13 -2.62
N THR A 129 16.13 -4.82 -2.82
CA THR A 129 15.97 -4.25 -4.17
C THR A 129 17.22 -4.31 -5.03
N VAL A 130 18.42 -4.34 -4.42
CA VAL A 130 19.70 -4.46 -5.14
C VAL A 130 20.16 -5.91 -5.35
N SER A 131 19.54 -6.87 -4.65
CA SER A 131 19.90 -8.29 -4.78
C SER A 131 19.40 -8.88 -6.10
N LYS A 132 20.26 -9.61 -6.83
CA LYS A 132 19.97 -10.17 -8.17
C LYS A 132 18.89 -11.26 -8.21
N ASN A 133 18.33 -11.67 -7.07
CA ASN A 133 17.43 -12.84 -6.95
C ASN A 133 16.03 -12.43 -6.44
N GLY A 134 15.53 -11.29 -6.88
CA GLY A 134 14.60 -10.51 -6.05
C GLY A 134 13.10 -10.66 -6.26
N ASP A 135 12.59 -11.40 -7.26
CA ASP A 135 11.14 -11.63 -7.49
C ASP A 135 10.87 -13.02 -8.08
#